data_AF-A0A0C2T3P5-F1
#
_entry.id   AF-A0A0C2T3P5-F1
#
_cell.length_a   1.000
_cell.length_b   1.000
_cell.length_c   1.000
_cell.angle_alpha   90.00
_cell.angle_beta   90.00
_cell.angle_gamma   90.00
#
_symmetry.space_group_name_H-M   'P 1'
#
loop_
_entity.id
_entity.type
_entity.pdbx_description
1 polymer ?
#
loop_
_entity_poly.entity_id
_entity_poly.type
_entity_poly.pdbx_seq_one_letter_code
_entity_poly.pdbx_strand_id
1 'polypeptide(L)'
;MSYKCNNCNKSFDTDQSILAHCRSKGHSCNRCRLCPNERMFRNKQSLDQHQRAYHEYCNNCERAFSDDEALNQHYRNSPAHRNTYCFHCERLFADNAAREQHYRNSPVHLATYCHHCKRHFGDGNARKDHYQKSDAHRNSYCFVCERAFEDRNEKARVCCLLMKVGRLVDSL
;
A
#
# COMPACT_ATOMS: atom_id res chain seq x y z
N MET A 1 16.71 12.39 -30.04
CA MET A 1 15.78 11.24 -30.03
C MET A 1 14.57 11.65 -30.87
N SER A 2 14.24 10.94 -31.94
CA SER A 2 13.16 11.32 -32.87
C SER A 2 11.92 10.45 -32.68
N TYR A 3 10.73 11.03 -32.74
CA TYR A 3 9.45 10.32 -32.72
C TYR A 3 9.03 9.99 -34.14
N LYS A 4 8.82 8.71 -34.46
CA LYS A 4 8.51 8.26 -35.82
C LYS A 4 7.06 7.78 -35.94
N CYS A 5 6.36 8.26 -36.96
CA CYS A 5 5.02 7.78 -37.29
C CYS A 5 5.13 6.46 -38.07
N ASN A 6 4.63 5.36 -37.52
CA ASN A 6 4.70 4.05 -38.18
C ASN A 6 3.82 3.94 -39.43
N ASN A 7 2.78 4.77 -39.56
CA ASN A 7 1.90 4.75 -40.73
C ASN A 7 2.51 5.40 -41.98
N CYS A 8 3.40 6.39 -41.84
CA CYS A 8 3.96 7.14 -42.99
C CYS A 8 5.47 7.41 -42.90
N ASN A 9 6.14 6.83 -41.89
CA ASN A 9 7.57 6.95 -41.62
C ASN A 9 8.13 8.36 -41.39
N LYS A 10 7.27 9.39 -41.26
CA LYS A 10 7.71 10.74 -40.90
C LYS A 10 8.26 10.81 -39.49
N SER A 11 9.35 11.55 -39.32
CA SER A 11 10.01 11.81 -38.05
C SER A 11 9.65 13.19 -37.51
N PHE A 12 9.61 13.29 -36.20
CA PHE A 12 9.19 14.46 -35.44
C PHE A 12 10.12 14.67 -34.24
N ASP A 13 10.38 15.92 -33.88
CA ASP A 13 11.34 16.24 -32.82
C ASP A 13 10.73 16.20 -31.42
N THR A 14 9.39 16.23 -31.31
CA THR A 14 8.66 16.23 -30.04
C THR A 14 7.47 15.29 -30.06
N ASP A 15 7.09 14.77 -28.89
CA ASP A 15 5.89 13.93 -28.71
C ASP A 15 4.60 14.68 -29.11
N GLN A 16 4.50 15.97 -28.76
CA GLN A 16 3.36 16.81 -29.16
C GLN A 16 3.20 16.90 -30.68
N SER A 17 4.30 17.06 -31.42
CA SER A 17 4.26 17.20 -32.87
C SER A 17 3.84 15.92 -33.59
N ILE A 18 4.33 14.74 -33.17
CA ILE A 18 3.85 13.46 -33.71
C ILE A 18 2.38 13.22 -33.34
N LEU A 19 1.95 13.52 -32.11
CA LEU A 19 0.55 13.33 -31.70
C LEU A 19 -0.41 14.22 -32.51
N ALA A 20 -0.03 15.47 -32.78
CA ALA A 20 -0.79 16.38 -33.63
C ALA A 20 -0.87 15.87 -35.08
N HIS A 21 0.27 15.42 -35.64
CA HIS A 21 0.30 14.77 -36.95
C HIS A 21 -0.66 13.58 -37.01
N CYS A 22 -0.65 12.71 -36.01
CA CYS A 22 -1.45 11.50 -36.03
C CYS A 22 -2.94 11.78 -35.82
N ARG A 23 -3.31 12.81 -35.03
CA ARG A 23 -4.70 13.28 -34.97
C ARG A 23 -5.20 13.78 -36.33
N SER A 24 -4.40 14.61 -37.02
CA SER A 24 -4.81 15.18 -38.32
C SER A 24 -4.89 14.14 -39.43
N LYS A 25 -4.01 13.13 -39.43
CA LYS A 25 -3.99 12.06 -40.42
C LYS A 25 -4.78 10.81 -40.02
N GLY A 26 -5.33 10.77 -38.81
CA GLY A 26 -5.99 9.58 -38.26
C GLY A 26 -5.04 8.39 -38.04
N HIS A 27 -3.74 8.64 -37.89
CA HIS A 27 -2.71 7.61 -37.67
C HIS A 27 -2.67 7.12 -36.21
N SER A 28 -2.05 5.95 -35.99
CA SER A 28 -1.90 5.35 -34.66
C SER A 28 -0.52 5.62 -34.10
N CYS A 29 -0.43 6.52 -33.11
CA CYS A 29 0.83 6.99 -32.54
C CYS A 29 0.89 6.94 -31.01
N ASN A 30 -0.21 6.56 -30.35
CA ASN A 30 -0.22 6.34 -28.91
C ASN A 30 0.21 4.90 -28.65
N ARG A 31 1.41 4.73 -28.08
CA ARG A 31 2.02 3.42 -27.90
C ARG A 31 1.77 2.88 -26.49
N CYS A 32 1.23 1.68 -26.38
CA CYS A 32 1.26 0.93 -25.14
C CYS A 32 2.65 0.33 -24.95
N ARG A 33 3.42 0.85 -23.99
CA ARG A 33 4.78 0.35 -23.68
C ARG A 33 4.79 -0.88 -22.76
N LEU A 34 3.62 -1.27 -22.26
CA LEU A 34 3.46 -2.43 -21.37
C LEU A 34 3.16 -3.72 -22.15
N CYS A 35 2.71 -3.58 -23.41
CA CYS A 35 2.53 -4.70 -24.32
C CYS A 35 3.87 -5.14 -24.93
N PRO A 36 4.16 -6.45 -25.04
CA PRO A 36 5.34 -6.95 -25.75
C PRO A 36 5.41 -6.47 -27.20
N ASN A 37 4.25 -6.37 -27.87
CA ASN A 37 4.14 -5.93 -29.27
C ASN A 37 3.98 -4.41 -29.42
N GLU A 38 4.15 -3.65 -28.34
CA GLU A 38 4.11 -2.18 -28.36
C GLU A 38 2.86 -1.61 -29.06
N ARG A 39 1.70 -2.19 -28.76
CA ARG A 39 0.45 -1.96 -29.51
C ARG A 39 0.15 -0.45 -29.66
N MET A 40 -0.20 -0.06 -30.88
CA MET A 40 -0.43 1.33 -31.26
C MET A 40 -1.92 1.68 -31.31
N PHE A 41 -2.26 2.88 -30.84
CA PHE A 41 -3.63 3.39 -30.73
C PHE A 41 -3.78 4.76 -31.39
N ARG A 42 -4.96 4.99 -31.98
CA ARG A 42 -5.29 6.22 -32.72
C ARG A 42 -5.37 7.45 -31.83
N ASN A 43 -5.81 7.29 -30.58
CA ASN A 43 -5.94 8.38 -29.62
C ASN A 43 -5.63 7.91 -28.19
N LYS A 44 -5.47 8.87 -27.28
CA LYS A 44 -5.19 8.58 -25.87
C LYS A 44 -6.32 7.78 -25.21
N GLN A 45 -7.58 8.10 -25.50
CA GLN A 45 -8.74 7.41 -24.92
C GLN A 45 -8.74 5.89 -25.20
N SER A 46 -8.42 5.49 -26.43
CA SER A 46 -8.34 4.07 -26.81
C SER A 46 -7.13 3.36 -26.18
N LEU A 47 -6.00 4.07 -26.01
CA LEU A 47 -4.87 3.56 -25.24
C LEU A 47 -5.26 3.36 -23.77
N ASP A 48 -5.90 4.35 -23.14
CA ASP A 48 -6.29 4.29 -21.72
C ASP A 48 -7.32 3.17 -21.48
N GLN A 49 -8.29 2.98 -22.39
CA GLN A 49 -9.23 1.86 -22.34
C GLN A 49 -8.53 0.51 -22.45
N HIS A 50 -7.57 0.38 -23.37
CA HIS A 50 -6.78 -0.83 -23.50
C HIS A 50 -5.95 -1.09 -22.23
N GLN A 51 -5.30 -0.07 -21.67
CA GLN A 51 -4.52 -0.23 -20.45
C GLN A 51 -5.37 -0.70 -19.28
N ARG A 52 -6.55 -0.10 -19.08
CA ARG A 52 -7.50 -0.55 -18.05
C ARG A 52 -8.02 -1.97 -18.23
N ALA A 53 -8.06 -2.47 -19.46
CA ALA A 53 -8.60 -3.79 -19.76
C ALA A 53 -7.56 -4.92 -19.69
N TYR A 54 -6.26 -4.60 -19.84
CA TYR A 54 -5.21 -5.61 -20.04
C TYR A 54 -3.98 -5.45 -19.13
N HIS A 55 -3.92 -4.38 -18.33
CA HIS A 55 -2.78 -4.09 -17.47
C HIS A 55 -3.26 -3.75 -16.06
N GLU A 56 -2.37 -3.97 -15.09
CA GLU A 56 -2.60 -3.56 -13.71
C GLU A 56 -2.67 -2.03 -13.62
N TYR A 57 -3.63 -1.50 -12.86
CA TYR A 57 -3.98 -0.10 -12.93
C TYR A 57 -4.16 0.51 -11.54
N CYS A 58 -3.49 1.63 -11.28
CA CYS A 58 -3.70 2.38 -10.06
C CYS A 58 -4.91 3.31 -10.22
N ASN A 59 -6.00 2.99 -9.53
CA ASN A 59 -7.25 3.77 -9.58
C ASN A 59 -7.11 5.20 -9.04
N ASN A 60 -6.10 5.46 -8.22
CA ASN A 60 -5.88 6.76 -7.59
C ASN A 60 -5.08 7.74 -8.46
N CYS A 61 -4.22 7.25 -9.36
CA CYS A 61 -3.35 8.10 -10.18
C CYS A 61 -3.40 7.77 -11.68
N GLU A 62 -4.30 6.85 -12.07
CA GLU A 62 -4.57 6.46 -13.46
C GLU A 62 -3.36 5.89 -14.21
N ARG A 63 -2.37 5.38 -13.47
CA ARG A 63 -1.15 4.81 -14.04
C ARG A 63 -1.29 3.30 -14.22
N ALA A 64 -0.88 2.81 -15.38
CA ALA A 64 -0.82 1.39 -15.70
C ALA A 64 0.58 0.79 -15.42
N PHE A 65 0.60 -0.51 -15.10
CA PHE A 65 1.78 -1.28 -14.71
C PHE A 65 1.84 -2.61 -15.49
N SER A 66 3.04 -3.17 -15.62
CA SER A 66 3.27 -4.41 -16.38
C SER A 66 2.62 -5.63 -15.72
N ASP A 67 2.56 -5.62 -14.39
CA ASP A 67 2.17 -6.75 -13.55
C ASP A 67 1.79 -6.24 -12.14
N ASP A 68 1.28 -7.16 -11.32
CA ASP A 68 0.80 -6.89 -9.96
C ASP A 68 1.94 -6.50 -9.01
N GLU A 69 3.13 -7.08 -9.19
CA GLU A 69 4.30 -6.75 -8.37
C GLU A 69 4.73 -5.29 -8.61
N ALA A 70 4.76 -4.83 -9.86
CA ALA A 70 5.05 -3.44 -10.21
C ALA A 70 3.99 -2.47 -9.68
N LEU A 71 2.71 -2.87 -9.68
CA LEU A 71 1.62 -2.09 -9.09
C LEU A 71 1.77 -2.03 -7.55
N ASN A 72 2.09 -3.14 -6.89
CA ASN A 72 2.33 -3.19 -5.45
C ASN A 72 3.55 -2.35 -5.04
N GLN A 73 4.65 -2.42 -5.79
CA GLN A 73 5.81 -1.55 -5.59
C GLN A 73 5.44 -0.06 -5.77
N HIS A 74 4.55 0.26 -6.71
CA HIS A 74 4.04 1.62 -6.85
C HIS A 74 3.26 2.06 -5.60
N TYR A 75 2.33 1.25 -5.10
CA TYR A 75 1.63 1.56 -3.85
C TYR A 75 2.57 1.70 -2.66
N ARG A 76 3.61 0.86 -2.60
CA ARG A 76 4.63 0.89 -1.55
C ARG A 76 5.45 2.19 -1.55
N ASN A 77 5.80 2.69 -2.73
CA ASN A 77 6.74 3.81 -2.85
C ASN A 77 6.06 5.17 -3.08
N SER A 78 4.77 5.18 -3.40
CA SER A 78 4.03 6.41 -3.71
C SER A 78 3.53 7.10 -2.43
N PRO A 79 3.95 8.35 -2.14
CA PRO A 79 3.42 9.11 -1.01
C PRO A 79 1.91 9.33 -1.09
N ALA A 80 1.34 9.34 -2.30
CA ALA A 80 -0.09 9.53 -2.53
C ALA A 80 -0.94 8.41 -1.95
N HIS A 81 -0.38 7.19 -1.84
CA HIS A 81 -1.10 6.01 -1.38
C HIS A 81 -0.74 5.61 0.05
N ARG A 82 0.17 6.34 0.68
CA ARG A 82 0.66 6.04 2.03
C ARG A 82 -0.46 5.96 3.05
N ASN A 83 -1.53 6.73 2.87
CA ASN A 83 -2.67 6.79 3.78
C ASN A 83 -3.77 5.78 3.50
N THR A 84 -3.72 5.07 2.38
CA THR A 84 -4.77 4.13 1.94
C THR A 84 -4.22 2.73 1.70
N TYR A 85 -2.91 2.51 1.85
CA TYR A 85 -2.26 1.23 1.62
C TYR A 85 -1.69 0.64 2.93
N CYS A 86 -1.96 -0.64 3.16
CA CYS A 86 -1.35 -1.45 4.22
C CYS A 86 -0.09 -2.14 3.67
N PHE A 87 1.10 -1.67 4.06
CA PHE A 87 2.37 -2.23 3.56
C PHE A 87 2.67 -3.65 4.07
N HIS A 88 2.04 -4.08 5.16
CA HIS A 88 2.30 -5.38 5.80
C HIS A 88 1.45 -6.51 5.24
N CYS A 89 0.31 -6.16 4.62
CA CYS A 89 -0.69 -7.07 4.12
C CYS A 89 -1.10 -6.76 2.68
N GLU A 90 -0.41 -5.79 2.07
CA GLU A 90 -0.55 -5.32 0.69
C GLU A 90 -1.96 -4.89 0.30
N ARG A 91 -2.77 -4.47 1.28
CA ARG A 91 -4.19 -4.17 1.09
C ARG A 91 -4.45 -2.69 0.88
N LEU A 92 -5.30 -2.37 -0.09
CA LEU A 92 -5.82 -1.03 -0.34
C LEU A 92 -7.14 -0.78 0.39
N PHE A 93 -7.34 0.47 0.79
CA PHE A 93 -8.52 0.98 1.45
C PHE A 93 -9.07 2.19 0.72
N ALA A 94 -10.39 2.40 0.80
CA ALA A 94 -11.05 3.55 0.17
C ALA A 94 -10.56 4.89 0.74
N ASP A 95 -10.21 4.92 2.03
CA ASP A 95 -9.72 6.09 2.72
C ASP A 95 -8.83 5.73 3.93
N ASN A 96 -8.32 6.76 4.60
CA ASN A 96 -7.47 6.62 5.78
C ASN A 96 -8.22 6.02 6.98
N ALA A 97 -9.52 6.32 7.14
CA ALA A 97 -10.29 5.82 8.27
C ALA A 97 -10.50 4.30 8.18
N ALA A 98 -10.81 3.80 6.99
CA ALA A 98 -10.92 2.38 6.71
C ALA A 98 -9.59 1.63 6.94
N ARG A 99 -8.46 2.23 6.53
CA ARG A 99 -7.12 1.69 6.80
C ARG A 99 -6.80 1.65 8.29
N GLU A 100 -7.09 2.73 9.03
CA GLU A 100 -6.88 2.78 10.48
C GLU A 100 -7.73 1.74 11.22
N GLN A 101 -8.99 1.57 10.81
CA GLN A 101 -9.87 0.54 11.37
C GLN A 101 -9.32 -0.86 11.09
N HIS A 102 -8.80 -1.10 9.89
CA HIS A 102 -8.16 -2.36 9.56
C HIS A 102 -6.95 -2.64 10.46
N TYR A 103 -6.07 -1.66 10.67
CA TYR A 103 -4.92 -1.82 11.56
C TYR A 103 -5.31 -2.13 13.01
N ARG A 104 -6.39 -1.52 13.50
CA ARG A 104 -6.91 -1.80 14.84
C ARG A 104 -7.48 -3.21 14.98
N ASN A 105 -8.14 -3.73 13.96
CA ASN A 105 -8.94 -4.95 14.08
C ASN A 105 -8.24 -6.19 13.50
N SER A 106 -7.13 -6.01 12.77
CA SER A 106 -6.42 -7.10 12.10
C SER A 106 -5.44 -7.80 13.05
N PRO A 107 -5.56 -9.13 13.26
CA PRO A 107 -4.60 -9.90 14.04
C PRO A 107 -3.16 -9.79 13.51
N VAL A 108 -3.00 -9.63 12.20
CA VAL A 108 -1.70 -9.48 11.53
C VAL A 108 -0.97 -8.22 11.97
N HIS A 109 -1.70 -7.17 12.37
CA HIS A 109 -1.12 -5.90 12.80
C HIS A 109 -1.12 -5.71 14.30
N LEU A 110 -1.82 -6.57 15.04
CA LEU A 110 -1.86 -6.51 16.49
C LEU A 110 -0.45 -6.49 17.08
N ALA A 111 0.49 -7.27 16.52
CA ALA A 111 1.86 -7.36 17.00
C ALA A 111 2.75 -6.14 16.69
N THR A 112 2.38 -5.29 15.72
CA THR A 112 3.20 -4.16 15.25
C THR A 112 2.52 -2.79 15.37
N TYR A 113 1.26 -2.75 15.82
CA TYR A 113 0.49 -1.53 16.02
C TYR A 113 0.39 -1.14 17.50
N CYS A 114 0.53 0.16 17.77
CA CYS A 114 0.23 0.74 19.08
C CYS A 114 -1.13 1.44 19.04
N HIS A 115 -2.11 0.91 19.78
CA HIS A 115 -3.47 1.45 19.82
C HIS A 115 -3.56 2.81 20.51
N HIS A 116 -2.63 3.12 21.43
CA HIS A 116 -2.61 4.37 22.19
C HIS A 116 -2.24 5.58 21.33
N CYS A 117 -1.17 5.45 20.53
CA CYS A 117 -0.66 6.53 19.69
C CYS A 117 -0.93 6.34 18.19
N LYS A 118 -1.66 5.27 17.82
CA LYS A 118 -2.01 4.90 16.44
C LYS A 118 -0.78 4.80 15.53
N ARG A 119 0.32 4.26 16.08
CA ARG A 119 1.61 4.16 15.40
C ARG A 119 1.94 2.73 15.01
N HIS A 120 2.53 2.57 13.83
CA HIS A 120 3.04 1.30 13.32
C HIS A 120 4.55 1.21 13.53
N PHE A 121 5.02 0.00 13.79
CA PHE A 121 6.43 -0.35 13.92
C PHE A 121 6.79 -1.39 12.87
N GLY A 122 8.06 -1.44 12.46
CA GLY A 122 8.52 -2.40 11.45
C GLY A 122 8.42 -3.85 11.91
N ASP A 123 8.45 -4.08 13.23
CA ASP A 123 8.33 -5.39 13.84
C ASP A 123 7.80 -5.29 15.29
N GLY A 124 7.58 -6.45 15.91
CA GLY A 124 7.07 -6.55 17.27
C GLY A 124 8.05 -6.08 18.35
N ASN A 125 9.37 -6.17 18.10
CA ASN A 125 10.40 -5.72 19.03
C ASN A 125 10.46 -4.20 19.08
N ALA A 126 10.42 -3.53 17.92
CA ALA A 126 10.33 -2.07 17.82
C ALA A 126 9.08 -1.52 18.54
N ARG A 127 7.95 -2.24 18.46
CA ARG A 127 6.75 -1.91 19.25
C ARG A 127 6.96 -2.14 20.75
N LYS A 128 7.57 -3.26 21.15
CA LYS A 128 7.89 -3.55 22.57
C LYS A 128 8.80 -2.45 23.15
N ASP A 129 9.86 -2.10 22.44
CA ASP A 129 10.77 -1.00 22.74
C ASP A 129 10.05 0.33 22.90
N HIS A 130 9.12 0.62 21.99
CA HIS A 130 8.29 1.81 22.07
C HIS A 130 7.45 1.84 23.35
N TYR A 131 6.83 0.73 23.74
CA TYR A 131 6.12 0.65 25.02
C TYR A 131 7.06 0.90 26.19
N GLN A 132 8.23 0.27 26.22
CA GLN A 132 9.18 0.45 27.32
C GLN A 132 9.66 1.90 27.48
N LYS A 133 9.96 2.55 26.36
CA LYS A 133 10.59 3.89 26.34
C LYS A 133 9.58 5.04 26.40
N SER A 134 8.30 4.77 26.21
CA SER A 134 7.25 5.82 26.18
C SER A 134 6.64 6.07 27.54
N ASP A 135 6.76 7.30 28.05
CA ASP A 135 6.12 7.70 29.30
C ASP A 135 4.58 7.59 29.25
N ALA A 136 3.98 7.76 28.07
CA ALA A 136 2.52 7.75 27.91
C ALA A 136 1.89 6.37 28.12
N HIS A 137 2.59 5.28 27.80
CA HIS A 137 1.99 3.93 27.80
C HIS A 137 2.94 2.81 28.26
N ARG A 138 4.10 3.11 28.87
CA ARG A 138 4.97 2.09 29.49
C ARG A 138 4.26 1.21 30.52
N ASN A 139 3.25 1.77 31.17
CA ASN A 139 2.50 1.05 32.19
C ASN A 139 1.40 0.16 31.64
N SER A 140 0.97 0.36 30.38
CA SER A 140 -0.18 -0.33 29.81
C SER A 140 0.20 -1.57 28.99
N TYR A 141 1.48 -1.85 28.76
CA TYR A 141 1.92 -3.09 28.10
C TYR A 141 2.40 -4.14 29.10
N CYS A 142 1.94 -5.39 28.97
CA CYS A 142 2.31 -6.51 29.82
C CYS A 142 3.24 -7.43 29.03
N PHE A 143 4.50 -7.55 29.48
CA PHE A 143 5.51 -8.39 28.81
C PHE A 143 5.27 -9.89 29.03
N VAL A 144 4.50 -10.26 30.05
CA VAL A 144 4.17 -11.67 30.34
C VAL A 144 3.17 -12.23 29.32
N CYS A 145 2.10 -11.49 29.01
CA CYS A 145 1.10 -11.92 28.04
C CYS A 145 1.24 -11.23 26.67
N GLU A 146 2.29 -10.42 26.49
CA GLU A 146 2.63 -9.65 25.29
C GLU A 146 1.52 -8.73 24.74
N ARG A 147 0.60 -8.28 25.60
CA ARG A 147 -0.56 -7.45 25.25
C ARG A 147 -0.47 -6.03 25.78
N ALA A 148 -1.08 -5.11 25.04
CA ALA A 148 -1.38 -3.75 25.49
C ALA A 148 -2.79 -3.68 26.07
N PHE A 149 -2.97 -2.83 27.08
CA PHE A 149 -4.22 -2.58 27.80
C PHE A 149 -4.59 -1.09 27.70
N GLU A 150 -5.82 -0.71 28.00
CA GLU A 150 -6.25 0.68 28.00
C GLU A 150 -5.58 1.46 29.14
N ASP A 151 -5.47 0.85 30.32
CA ASP A 151 -4.83 1.45 31.47
C ASP A 151 -4.09 0.43 32.37
N ARG A 152 -3.48 0.95 33.44
CA ARG A 152 -2.75 0.14 34.43
C ARG A 152 -3.68 -0.78 35.24
N ASN A 153 -4.92 -0.37 35.48
CA ASN A 153 -5.90 -1.12 36.27
C ASN A 153 -6.40 -2.34 35.48
N GLU A 154 -6.72 -2.15 34.20
CA GLU A 154 -7.13 -3.23 33.30
C GLU A 154 -6.00 -4.26 33.14
N LYS A 155 -4.77 -3.79 32.90
CA LYS A 155 -3.58 -4.65 32.88
C LYS A 155 -3.43 -5.44 34.17
N ALA A 156 -3.57 -4.80 35.32
CA ALA A 156 -3.44 -5.47 36.61
C ALA A 156 -4.51 -6.55 36.79
N ARG A 157 -5.77 -6.28 36.42
CA ARG A 157 -6.87 -7.25 36.49
C ARG A 157 -6.61 -8.46 35.60
N VAL A 158 -6.27 -8.25 34.33
CA VAL A 158 -6.10 -9.33 33.35
C VAL A 158 -4.80 -10.11 33.56
N CYS A 159 -3.67 -9.44 33.79
CA CYS A 159 -2.39 -10.12 34.01
C CYS A 159 -2.33 -10.83 35.38
N CYS A 160 -3.01 -10.33 36.42
CA CYS A 160 -3.11 -11.02 37.72
C CYS A 160 -3.89 -12.35 37.61
N LEU A 161 -4.95 -12.40 36.78
CA LEU A 161 -5.70 -13.62 36.52
C LEU A 161 -4.84 -14.67 35.79
N LEU A 162 -4.09 -14.28 34.75
CA LEU A 162 -3.21 -15.18 34.00
C LEU A 162 -2.07 -15.74 34.88
N MET A 163 -1.49 -14.91 35.75
CA MET A 163 -0.42 -15.32 36.69
C MET A 163 -0.92 -16.20 37.85
N LYS A 164 -2.24 -16.21 38.13
CA LYS A 164 -2.87 -17.13 39.09
C LYS A 164 -3.21 -18.47 38.45
N VAL A 165 -3.67 -18.46 37.19
CA VAL A 165 -3.96 -19.70 36.44
C VAL A 165 -2.67 -20.45 36.14
N GLY A 166 -1.60 -19.80 35.66
CA GLY A 166 -0.32 -20.46 35.38
C GLY A 166 0.28 -21.19 36.59
N ARG A 167 0.22 -20.58 37.78
CA ARG A 167 0.67 -21.23 39.02
C ARG A 167 -0.14 -22.47 39.43
N LEU A 168 -1.40 -22.58 39.00
CA LEU A 168 -2.21 -23.77 39.27
C LEU A 168 -1.89 -24.91 38.29
N VAL A 169 -1.38 -24.60 37.08
CA VAL A 169 -0.96 -25.63 36.11
C VAL A 169 0.45 -26.14 36.42
N ASP A 170 1.33 -25.29 36.95
CA ASP A 170 2.70 -25.67 37.36
C ASP A 170 2.77 -26.39 38.72
N SER A 171 1.63 -26.65 39.38
CA SER A 171 1.53 -27.32 40.70
C SER A 171 0.86 -28.69 40.65
N LEU A 172 0.73 -29.30 39.45
CA LEU A 172 0.24 -30.66 39.20
C LEU A 172 1.28 -31.44 38.38
#